data_AF-A0AAW1SYH1-F1
#
_entry.id   AF-A0AAW1SYH1-F1
#
_cell.length_a   1.000
_cell.length_b   1.000
_cell.length_c   1.000
_cell.angle_alpha   90.00
_cell.angle_beta   90.00
_cell.angle_gamma   90.00
#
_symmetry.space_group_name_H-M   'P 1'
#
loop_
_entity.id
_entity.type
_entity.pdbx_description
1 polymer ?
#
loop_
_entity_poly.entity_id
_entity_poly.type
_entity_poly.pdbx_seq_one_letter_code
_entity_poly.pdbx_strand_id
1 'polypeptide(L)'
;VSMESNGKGVDLAGRRLPFESGEIDFGEPGTNGQHSFYQLIHQGRVIPCEFIGTVKSQQSVYLKGEVVSNHDELMCNFFAQADALANGKTPVELRAENVPDHLIPINPSQATGLR
;
A
#
# COMPACT_ATOMS: atom_id res chain seq x y z
N VAL A 1 8.60 -8.42 -15.26
CA VAL A 1 9.89 -9.15 -15.40
C VAL A 1 10.11 -10.13 -14.25
N SER A 2 9.76 -9.79 -13.00
CA SER A 2 9.94 -10.72 -11.85
C SER A 2 9.18 -12.03 -12.05
N MET A 3 7.87 -11.96 -12.29
CA MET A 3 7.00 -13.15 -12.40
C MET A 3 7.49 -14.20 -13.42
N GLU A 4 7.87 -13.79 -14.63
CA GLU A 4 8.38 -14.71 -15.66
C GLU A 4 9.77 -15.29 -15.29
N SER A 5 10.61 -14.48 -14.66
CA SER A 5 11.98 -14.87 -14.29
C SER A 5 11.97 -15.81 -13.07
N ASN A 6 11.15 -15.51 -12.07
CA ASN A 6 11.19 -16.08 -10.73
C ASN A 6 10.04 -17.02 -10.41
N GLY A 7 8.95 -17.02 -11.19
CA GLY A 7 7.81 -17.94 -11.02
C GLY A 7 8.14 -19.36 -11.47
N LYS A 8 8.99 -20.05 -10.72
CA LYS A 8 9.55 -21.36 -11.09
C LYS A 8 9.17 -22.44 -10.08
N GLY A 9 9.12 -23.68 -10.57
CA GLY A 9 8.84 -24.86 -9.74
C GLY A 9 10.06 -25.71 -9.42
N VAL A 10 11.22 -25.41 -10.01
CA VAL A 10 12.45 -26.20 -9.90
C VAL A 10 13.67 -25.31 -9.70
N ASP A 11 14.67 -25.82 -8.98
CA ASP A 11 15.96 -25.16 -8.82
C ASP A 11 16.88 -25.36 -10.05
N LEU A 12 18.07 -24.75 -10.03
CA LEU A 12 19.05 -24.84 -11.11
C LEU A 12 19.58 -26.27 -11.35
N ALA A 13 19.43 -27.18 -10.38
CA ALA A 13 19.78 -28.59 -10.52
C ALA A 13 18.59 -29.45 -10.99
N GLY A 14 17.44 -28.83 -11.31
CA GLY A 14 16.23 -29.51 -11.76
C GLY A 14 15.40 -30.15 -10.64
N ARG A 15 15.72 -29.91 -9.37
CA ARG A 15 14.97 -30.46 -8.24
C ARG A 15 13.74 -29.59 -7.96
N ARG A 16 12.60 -30.22 -7.63
CA ARG A 16 11.36 -29.52 -7.28
C ARG A 16 11.58 -28.65 -6.04
N LEU A 17 11.11 -27.40 -6.09
CA LEU A 17 11.11 -26.49 -4.93
C LEU A 17 10.05 -26.92 -3.90
N PRO A 18 10.37 -26.95 -2.59
CA PRO A 18 9.42 -27.29 -1.53
C PRO A 18 8.58 -26.09 -1.06
N PHE A 19 8.69 -24.94 -1.72
CA PHE A 19 8.02 -23.69 -1.40
C PHE A 19 7.61 -22.97 -2.70
N GLU A 20 6.74 -21.96 -2.57
CA GLU A 20 6.37 -21.07 -3.66
C GLU A 20 7.52 -20.11 -3.97
N SER A 21 7.80 -19.88 -5.25
CA SER A 21 8.81 -18.91 -5.69
C SER A 21 8.20 -17.91 -6.66
N GLY A 22 8.68 -16.67 -6.59
CA GLY A 22 8.12 -15.53 -7.30
C GLY A 22 6.86 -14.99 -6.64
N GLU A 23 6.83 -13.69 -6.42
CA GLU A 23 5.65 -12.93 -6.04
C GLU A 23 4.71 -12.68 -7.23
N ILE A 24 3.46 -12.32 -6.94
CA ILE A 24 2.54 -11.76 -7.94
C ILE A 24 2.72 -10.25 -7.92
N ASP A 25 3.30 -9.72 -8.99
CA ASP A 25 3.45 -8.27 -9.18
C ASP A 25 2.17 -7.70 -9.81
N PHE A 26 1.58 -6.70 -9.16
CA PHE A 26 0.49 -5.90 -9.73
C PHE A 26 0.57 -4.46 -9.22
N GLY A 27 -0.04 -3.53 -9.95
CA GLY A 27 -0.06 -2.12 -9.53
C GLY A 27 -0.69 -1.20 -10.58
N GLU A 28 -0.94 0.03 -10.16
CA GLU A 28 -1.44 1.15 -10.95
C GLU A 28 -0.74 2.43 -10.49
N PRO A 29 -0.56 3.46 -11.34
CA PRO A 29 -0.03 4.75 -10.92
C PRO A 29 -0.86 5.37 -9.79
N GLY A 30 -0.18 6.06 -8.86
CA GLY A 30 -0.85 6.92 -7.90
C GLY A 30 -1.42 8.17 -8.58
N THR A 31 -2.60 8.68 -8.20
CA THR A 31 -3.49 8.24 -7.11
C THR A 31 -4.55 7.22 -7.55
N ASN A 32 -4.57 6.79 -8.82
CA ASN A 32 -5.61 5.89 -9.36
C ASN A 32 -5.78 4.61 -8.54
N GLY A 33 -4.66 3.95 -8.19
CA GLY A 33 -4.69 2.74 -7.36
C GLY A 33 -5.32 2.95 -5.97
N GLN A 34 -5.21 4.17 -5.41
CA GLN A 34 -5.75 4.54 -4.11
C GLN A 34 -7.28 4.47 -4.09
N HIS A 35 -7.92 4.69 -5.24
CA HIS A 35 -9.37 4.62 -5.42
C HIS A 35 -9.85 3.28 -6.00
N SER A 36 -8.96 2.28 -6.11
CA SER A 36 -9.28 0.97 -6.67
C SER A 36 -9.13 -0.15 -5.63
N PHE A 37 -7.91 -0.37 -5.12
CA PHE A 37 -7.59 -1.55 -4.30
C PHE A 37 -6.88 -1.23 -2.98
N TYR A 38 -6.63 0.05 -2.66
CA TYR A 38 -5.96 0.41 -1.39
C TYR A 38 -6.77 0.07 -0.14
N GLN A 39 -8.09 -0.06 -0.26
CA GLN A 39 -8.92 -0.60 0.83
C GLN A 39 -8.47 -2.01 1.25
N LEU A 40 -8.15 -2.87 0.27
CA LEU A 40 -7.62 -4.21 0.53
C LEU A 40 -6.21 -4.15 1.14
N ILE A 41 -5.37 -3.24 0.66
CA ILE A 41 -3.99 -3.08 1.16
C ILE A 41 -3.98 -2.60 2.62
N HIS A 42 -4.87 -1.66 2.99
CA HIS A 42 -4.93 -1.10 4.34
C HIS A 42 -5.61 -2.00 5.37
N GLN A 43 -6.69 -2.69 5.00
CA GLN A 43 -7.53 -3.40 5.97
C GLN A 43 -7.72 -4.89 5.67
N GLY A 44 -7.21 -5.37 4.54
CA GLY A 44 -7.34 -6.75 4.10
C GLY A 44 -6.07 -7.56 4.36
N ARG A 45 -5.58 -8.22 3.32
CA ARG A 45 -4.34 -9.00 3.39
C ARG A 45 -3.14 -8.05 3.28
N VAL A 46 -2.09 -8.34 4.04
CA VAL A 46 -0.84 -7.59 3.93
C VAL A 46 -0.25 -7.82 2.53
N ILE A 47 -0.08 -6.73 1.80
CA ILE A 47 0.55 -6.70 0.47
C ILE A 47 1.68 -5.69 0.56
N PRO A 48 2.96 -6.15 0.58
CA PRO A 48 4.10 -5.24 0.56
C PRO A 48 4.04 -4.34 -0.68
N CYS A 49 4.29 -3.04 -0.49
CA CYS A 49 4.16 -2.03 -1.54
C CYS A 49 5.51 -1.38 -1.80
N GLU A 50 5.89 -1.25 -3.06
CA GLU A 50 7.01 -0.39 -3.49
C GLU A 50 6.46 0.94 -4.01
N PHE A 51 6.77 2.02 -3.30
CA PHE A 51 6.37 3.38 -3.68
C PHE A 51 7.47 4.05 -4.49
N ILE A 52 7.16 4.43 -5.74
CA ILE A 52 8.09 5.12 -6.63
C ILE A 52 7.51 6.50 -6.99
N GLY A 53 8.29 7.56 -6.75
CA GLY A 53 7.89 8.95 -7.00
C GLY A 53 9.02 9.77 -7.61
N THR A 54 8.70 10.93 -8.18
CA THR A 54 9.67 11.86 -8.75
C THR A 54 9.71 13.18 -8.00
N VAL A 55 10.90 13.80 -7.94
CA VAL A 55 11.07 15.12 -7.30
C VAL A 55 10.46 16.25 -8.14
N LYS A 56 10.38 16.08 -9.46
CA LYS A 56 9.84 17.08 -10.40
C LYS A 56 8.83 16.45 -11.35
N SER A 57 7.79 17.21 -11.66
CA SER A 57 6.86 16.86 -12.73
C SER A 57 7.49 17.11 -14.10
N GLN A 58 7.16 16.25 -15.06
CA GLN A 58 7.44 16.49 -16.49
C GLN A 58 6.63 17.68 -17.04
N GLN A 59 5.45 17.94 -16.46
CA GLN A 59 4.60 19.08 -16.76
C GLN A 59 4.17 19.75 -15.46
N SER A 60 4.90 20.80 -15.06
CA SER A 60 4.65 21.50 -13.81
C SER A 60 3.45 22.45 -13.97
N VAL A 61 2.45 22.31 -13.10
CA VAL A 61 1.25 23.14 -13.08
C VAL A 61 1.06 23.72 -11.68
N TYR A 62 0.85 25.04 -11.64
CA TYR A 62 0.46 25.79 -10.45
C TYR A 62 -0.56 26.84 -10.86
N LEU A 63 -1.78 26.77 -10.32
CA LEU A 63 -2.85 27.69 -10.63
C LEU A 63 -2.94 28.78 -9.56
N LYS A 64 -3.24 30.01 -9.99
CA LYS A 64 -3.37 31.14 -9.06
C LYS A 64 -4.53 30.89 -8.10
N GLY A 65 -4.25 30.92 -6.80
CA GLY A 65 -5.24 30.67 -5.75
C GLY A 65 -5.15 29.28 -5.13
N GLU A 66 -4.40 28.36 -5.74
CA GLU A 66 -4.15 27.04 -5.16
C GLU A 66 -3.06 27.10 -4.07
N VAL A 67 -3.23 26.27 -3.04
CA VAL A 67 -2.31 26.23 -1.89
C VAL A 67 -0.97 25.59 -2.27
N VAL A 68 -1.00 24.58 -3.14
CA VAL A 68 0.15 23.78 -3.57
C VAL A 68 0.12 23.57 -5.08
N SER A 69 1.25 23.14 -5.66
CA SER A 69 1.26 22.73 -7.06
C SER A 69 0.54 21.38 -7.25
N ASN A 70 0.12 21.07 -8.47
CA ASN A 70 -0.48 19.77 -8.78
C ASN A 70 0.48 18.60 -8.47
N HIS A 71 1.79 18.82 -8.64
CA HIS A 71 2.80 17.79 -8.32
C HIS A 71 2.94 17.61 -6.81
N ASP A 72 2.92 18.70 -6.05
CA ASP A 72 2.98 18.60 -4.59
C ASP A 72 1.73 17.91 -4.05
N GLU A 73 0.54 18.16 -4.60
CA GLU A 73 -0.69 17.46 -4.22
C GLU A 73 -0.61 15.95 -4.49
N LEU A 74 -0.03 15.55 -5.63
CA LEU A 74 0.28 14.15 -5.92
C LEU A 74 1.25 13.57 -4.88
N MET A 75 2.31 14.31 -4.54
CA MET A 75 3.34 13.85 -3.60
C MET A 75 2.87 13.83 -2.14
N CYS A 76 1.88 14.66 -1.75
CA CYS A 76 1.23 14.54 -0.45
C CYS A 76 0.69 13.13 -0.23
N ASN A 77 0.03 12.57 -1.24
CA ASN A 77 -0.49 11.20 -1.19
C ASN A 77 0.64 10.16 -1.17
N PHE A 78 1.72 10.38 -1.90
CA PHE A 78 2.89 9.48 -1.91
C PHE A 78 3.45 9.27 -0.50
N PHE A 79 3.71 10.34 0.24
CA PHE A 79 4.26 10.24 1.60
C PHE A 79 3.21 9.75 2.60
N ALA A 80 1.98 10.27 2.54
CA ALA A 80 0.93 9.90 3.47
C ALA A 80 0.56 8.41 3.42
N GLN A 81 0.55 7.79 2.23
CA GLN A 81 0.19 6.38 2.10
C GLN A 81 1.23 5.45 2.73
N ALA A 82 2.52 5.74 2.57
CA ALA A 82 3.58 4.95 3.18
C ALA A 82 3.50 5.01 4.72
N ASP A 83 3.33 6.22 5.28
CA ASP A 83 3.19 6.40 6.72
C ASP A 83 1.90 5.78 7.27
N ALA A 84 0.79 5.89 6.53
CA ALA A 84 -0.48 5.29 6.94
C ALA A 84 -0.41 3.75 6.98
N LEU A 85 0.27 3.12 6.02
CA LEU A 85 0.47 1.66 6.03
C LEU A 85 1.41 1.21 7.15
N ALA A 86 2.46 1.99 7.44
CA ALA A 86 3.42 1.65 8.48
C ALA A 86 2.84 1.79 9.89
N ASN A 87 2.09 2.87 10.13
CA ASN A 87 1.65 3.24 11.48
C ASN A 87 0.22 2.79 11.77
N GLY A 88 -0.63 2.70 10.75
CA GLY A 88 -2.06 2.44 10.93
C GLY A 88 -2.72 3.44 11.88
N LYS A 89 -3.81 2.99 12.51
CA LYS A 89 -4.48 3.74 13.57
C LYS A 89 -5.10 2.79 14.57
N THR A 90 -4.84 3.02 15.85
CA THR A 90 -5.28 2.14 16.93
C THR A 90 -6.74 2.40 17.32
N PRO A 91 -7.44 1.39 17.87
CA PRO A 91 -8.77 1.59 18.45
C PRO A 91 -8.83 2.66 19.55
N VAL A 92 -7.71 2.93 20.24
CA VAL A 92 -7.66 3.98 21.28
C VAL A 92 -7.69 5.36 20.64
N GLU A 93 -6.86 5.59 19.61
CA GLU A 93 -6.85 6.84 18.85
C GLU A 93 -8.19 7.11 18.17
N LEU A 94 -8.81 6.07 17.58
CA LEU A 94 -10.13 6.20 16.95
C LEU A 94 -11.21 6.61 17.96
N ARG A 95 -11.21 6.05 19.18
CA ARG A 95 -12.15 6.48 20.23
C ARG A 95 -11.88 7.89 20.71
N ALA A 96 -10.62 8.29 20.84
CA ALA A 96 -10.25 9.66 21.21
C ALA A 96 -10.75 10.69 20.18
N GLU A 97 -10.89 10.28 18.92
CA GLU A 97 -11.47 11.09 17.83
C GLU A 97 -12.99 10.98 17.72
N ASN A 98 -13.67 10.32 18.66
CA ASN A 98 -15.12 10.11 18.67
C ASN A 98 -15.63 9.30 17.46
N VAL A 99 -14.82 8.39 16.91
CA VAL A 99 -15.28 7.44 15.89
C VAL A 99 -16.31 6.49 16.52
N PRO A 100 -17.50 6.29 15.92
CA PRO A 100 -18.50 5.34 16.43
C PRO A 100 -17.93 3.94 16.61
N ASP A 101 -18.20 3.29 17.74
CA ASP A 101 -17.62 1.97 18.08
C ASP A 101 -17.87 0.89 17.01
N HIS A 102 -18.98 0.94 16.29
CA HIS A 102 -19.30 -0.01 15.22
C HIS A 102 -18.45 0.17 13.94
N LEU A 103 -17.74 1.30 13.81
CA LEU A 103 -16.79 1.58 12.73
C LEU A 103 -15.33 1.33 13.16
N ILE A 104 -15.09 1.09 14.45
CA ILE A 104 -13.76 0.80 14.96
C ILE A 104 -13.45 -0.67 14.64
N PRO A 105 -12.35 -0.97 13.91
CA PRO A 105 -12.00 -2.34 13.58
C PRO A 105 -11.86 -3.19 14.84
N ILE A 106 -12.61 -4.30 14.89
CA ILE A 106 -12.39 -5.32 15.91
C ILE A 106 -11.06 -5.97 15.58
N ASN A 107 -10.10 -5.80 16.48
CA ASN A 107 -8.68 -6.13 16.32
C ASN A 107 -8.45 -7.49 15.60
N PRO A 108 -7.81 -7.54 14.41
CA PRO A 108 -7.50 -8.80 13.74
C PRO A 108 -6.55 -9.69 14.55
N SER A 109 -5.71 -9.09 15.41
CA SER A 109 -4.79 -9.82 16.29
C SER A 109 -5.48 -10.69 17.35
N GLN A 110 -6.79 -10.51 17.57
CA GLN A 110 -7.59 -11.43 18.38
C GLN A 110 -8.33 -12.49 17.54
N ALA A 111 -8.35 -12.37 16.21
CA ALA A 111 -9.03 -13.29 15.31
C ALA A 111 -8.11 -14.35 14.67
N THR A 112 -6.79 -14.11 14.58
CA THR A 112 -5.87 -15.01 13.84
C THR A 112 -4.79 -15.71 14.65
N GLY A 113 -4.71 -15.55 15.98
CA GLY A 113 -3.95 -16.46 16.85
C GLY A 113 -2.48 -16.72 16.47
N LEU A 114 -1.82 -15.81 15.76
CA LEU A 114 -0.42 -15.95 15.35
C LEU A 114 0.40 -14.80 15.94
N ARG A 115 1.11 -15.14 17.01
CA ARG A 115 2.40 -14.52 17.39
C ARG A 115 3.52 -15.29 16.71
#